data_AF-A0A813LV01-F1
#
_entry.id   AF-A0A813LV01-F1
#
_cell.length_a   1.000
_cell.length_b   1.000
_cell.length_c   1.000
_cell.angle_alpha   90.00
_cell.angle_beta   90.00
_cell.angle_gamma   90.00
#
_symmetry.space_group_name_H-M   'P 1'
#
loop_
_entity.id
_entity.type
_entity.pdbx_description
1 polymer ?
#
loop_
_entity_poly.entity_id
_entity_poly.type
_entity_poly.pdbx_seq_one_letter_code
_entity_poly.pdbx_strand_id
1 'polypeptide(L)'
;MQTSRSRPLTTAAAVSLAVVGAASIGVTAWALQRRRRQALAGESPSNSAVLLRLLYGSVTGTSEKWARHTAEEVLKAASKQCPKAVVEVVIEDLTTFSFDTLLTRASGVQEVVAILLSTQMDGLPPDNCAHFS
;
A
#
# COMPACT_ATOMS: atom_id res chain seq x y z
N MET A 1 -39.89 -33.24 26.68
CA MET A 1 -38.75 -32.74 27.48
C MET A 1 -37.52 -33.55 27.04
N GLN A 2 -36.46 -32.96 26.45
CA GLN A 2 -35.39 -32.20 27.14
C GLN A 2 -34.84 -32.98 28.35
N THR A 3 -33.56 -33.32 28.50
CA THR A 3 -32.36 -33.15 27.64
C THR A 3 -31.59 -34.51 27.60
N SER A 4 -30.42 -34.72 26.99
CA SER A 4 -29.43 -33.85 26.33
C SER A 4 -28.64 -34.63 25.24
N ARG A 5 -27.58 -34.03 24.69
CA ARG A 5 -26.52 -34.72 23.91
C ARG A 5 -25.16 -34.06 24.17
N SER A 6 -24.35 -34.65 25.03
CA SER A 6 -22.94 -34.29 25.20
C SER A 6 -22.13 -34.79 24.00
N ARG A 7 -21.60 -33.87 23.19
CA ARG A 7 -20.58 -34.19 22.17
C ARG A 7 -19.21 -33.74 22.70
N PRO A 8 -18.20 -34.62 22.79
CA PRO A 8 -16.86 -34.21 23.19
C PRO A 8 -16.23 -33.32 22.12
N LEU A 9 -15.59 -32.24 22.56
CA LEU A 9 -14.76 -31.38 21.72
C LEU A 9 -13.37 -32.03 21.56
N THR A 10 -13.17 -32.81 20.50
CA THR A 10 -11.84 -33.28 20.09
C THR A 10 -11.09 -32.18 19.35
N THR A 11 -10.37 -31.35 20.11
CA THR A 11 -9.40 -30.38 19.58
C THR A 11 -8.17 -31.10 19.03
N ALA A 12 -8.23 -31.56 17.79
CA ALA A 12 -7.08 -32.07 17.05
C ALA A 12 -6.37 -30.92 16.31
N ALA A 13 -5.40 -30.29 16.97
CA ALA A 13 -4.53 -29.30 16.35
C ALA A 13 -3.51 -29.99 15.42
N ALA A 14 -3.88 -30.19 14.15
CA ALA A 14 -2.97 -30.70 13.13
C ALA A 14 -2.00 -29.59 12.67
N VAL A 15 -0.81 -29.54 13.27
CA VAL A 15 0.28 -28.67 12.83
C VAL A 15 0.98 -29.29 11.62
N SER A 16 0.46 -29.01 10.43
CA SER A 16 1.09 -29.40 9.17
C SER A 16 2.12 -28.35 8.73
N LEU A 17 3.39 -28.56 9.11
CA LEU A 17 4.53 -27.78 8.62
C LEU A 17 4.82 -28.13 7.14
N ALA A 18 4.23 -27.37 6.22
CA ALA A 18 4.55 -27.42 4.81
C ALA A 18 5.51 -26.27 4.44
N VAL A 19 6.82 -26.53 4.53
CA VAL A 19 7.84 -25.61 3.99
C VAL A 19 7.88 -25.79 2.47
N VAL A 20 7.22 -24.88 1.74
CA VAL A 20 7.26 -24.83 0.28
C VAL A 20 7.75 -23.44 -0.14
N GLY A 21 8.95 -23.40 -0.73
CA GLY A 21 9.47 -22.19 -1.35
C GLY A 21 8.67 -21.86 -2.62
N ALA A 22 7.77 -20.89 -2.53
CA ALA A 22 7.08 -20.31 -3.68
C ALA A 22 6.66 -18.87 -3.38
N ALA A 23 7.41 -17.89 -3.90
CA ALA A 23 7.18 -16.45 -3.68
C ALA A 23 5.85 -15.91 -4.25
N SER A 24 5.02 -16.77 -4.87
CA SER A 24 3.73 -16.45 -5.48
C SER A 24 2.51 -16.72 -4.59
N ILE A 25 2.63 -17.53 -3.53
CA ILE A 25 1.48 -17.86 -2.64
C ILE A 25 1.30 -16.79 -1.55
N GLY A 26 2.37 -16.10 -1.15
CA GLY A 26 2.32 -15.03 -0.15
C GLY A 26 1.36 -13.89 -0.52
N VAL A 27 1.26 -13.55 -1.81
CA VAL A 27 0.39 -12.47 -2.30
C VAL A 27 -1.09 -12.81 -2.15
N THR A 28 -1.50 -14.06 -2.44
CA THR A 28 -2.91 -14.46 -2.33
C THR A 28 -3.34 -14.61 -0.87
N ALA A 29 -2.48 -15.15 -0.01
CA ALA A 29 -2.70 -15.21 1.44
C ALA A 29 -2.78 -13.81 2.05
N TRP A 30 -1.87 -12.90 1.70
CA TRP A 30 -1.88 -11.50 2.15
C TRP A 30 -3.14 -10.75 1.69
N ALA A 31 -3.54 -10.90 0.43
CA ALA A 31 -4.74 -10.29 -0.11
C ALA A 31 -6.02 -10.80 0.59
N LEU A 32 -6.10 -12.11 0.89
CA LEU A 32 -7.23 -12.69 1.62
C LEU A 32 -7.27 -12.23 3.09
N GLN A 33 -6.10 -12.12 3.72
CA GLN A 33 -5.96 -11.64 5.10
C GLN A 33 -6.26 -10.13 5.22
N ARG A 34 -5.92 -9.33 4.21
CA ARG A 34 -6.30 -7.91 4.11
C ARG A 34 -7.83 -7.76 4.00
N ARG A 35 -8.49 -8.57 3.17
CA ARG A 35 -9.96 -8.60 3.07
C ARG A 35 -10.63 -9.02 4.38
N ARG A 36 -10.09 -10.00 5.11
CA ARG A 36 -10.61 -10.38 6.44
C ARG A 36 -10.43 -9.27 7.49
N ARG A 37 -9.31 -8.54 7.47
CA ARG A 37 -9.13 -7.35 8.32
C ARG A 37 -10.10 -6.22 7.97
N GLN A 38 -10.38 -6.00 6.68
CA GLN A 38 -11.39 -5.04 6.23
C GLN A 38 -12.83 -5.45 6.60
N ALA A 39 -13.15 -6.76 6.58
CA ALA A 39 -14.45 -7.27 7.00
C ALA A 39 -14.66 -7.26 8.53
N LEU A 40 -13.58 -7.34 9.32
CA LEU A 40 -13.60 -7.21 10.78
C LEU A 40 -13.53 -5.75 11.25
N ALA A 41 -12.93 -4.86 10.46
CA ALA A 41 -13.02 -3.41 10.61
C ALA A 41 -14.37 -2.86 10.09
N GLY A 42 -15.46 -3.59 10.35
CA GLY A 42 -16.83 -3.29 9.91
C GLY A 42 -17.50 -2.18 10.72
N GLU A 43 -16.79 -1.08 10.97
CA GLU A 43 -17.39 0.20 11.39
C GLU A 43 -17.42 1.16 10.21
N SER A 44 -18.54 1.89 10.11
CA SER A 44 -18.94 2.64 8.91
C SER A 44 -18.09 3.90 8.66
N PRO A 45 -18.15 4.49 7.46
CA PRO A 45 -17.09 5.36 6.97
C PRO A 45 -17.08 6.73 7.65
N SER A 46 -16.08 6.96 8.49
CA SER A 46 -15.49 8.30 8.58
C SER A 46 -14.89 8.66 7.22
N ASN A 47 -14.86 9.95 6.88
CA ASN A 47 -14.20 10.46 5.66
C ASN A 47 -12.72 10.06 5.67
N SER A 48 -12.38 8.91 5.13
CA SER A 48 -11.00 8.43 5.05
C SER A 48 -10.29 9.25 3.98
N ALA A 49 -9.62 10.32 4.41
CA ALA A 49 -8.69 11.03 3.54
C ALA A 49 -7.62 10.03 3.06
N VAL A 50 -7.38 10.02 1.76
CA VAL A 50 -6.32 9.25 1.12
C VAL A 50 -5.26 10.21 0.67
N LEU A 51 -4.06 10.08 1.22
CA LEU A 51 -2.89 10.83 0.79
C LEU A 51 -2.09 9.97 -0.19
N LEU A 52 -2.04 10.38 -1.45
CA LEU A 52 -1.14 9.80 -2.43
C LEU A 52 0.15 10.64 -2.48
N ARG A 53 1.26 10.05 -2.03
CA ARG A 53 2.59 10.64 -2.15
C ARG A 53 3.30 10.06 -3.37
N LEU A 54 3.59 10.90 -4.36
CA LEU A 54 4.33 10.55 -5.57
C LEU A 54 5.77 11.03 -5.44
N LEU A 55 6.65 10.10 -5.07
CA LEU A 55 8.08 10.35 -5.01
C LEU A 55 8.69 10.13 -6.39
N TYR A 56 9.55 11.03 -6.87
CA TYR A 56 10.26 10.81 -8.14
C TYR A 56 11.78 10.97 -8.00
N GLY A 57 12.51 10.14 -8.74
CA GLY A 57 13.94 10.26 -8.97
C GLY A 57 14.21 10.27 -10.47
N SER A 58 14.83 11.33 -10.97
CA SER A 58 15.04 11.50 -12.41
C SER A 58 16.36 12.18 -12.74
N VAL A 59 17.01 11.71 -13.82
CA VAL A 59 18.17 12.37 -14.43
C VAL A 59 17.75 13.42 -15.46
N THR A 60 16.68 13.18 -16.20
CA THR A 60 16.23 14.01 -17.36
C THR A 60 14.82 14.59 -17.19
N GLY A 61 14.25 14.54 -15.97
CA GLY A 61 12.89 15.01 -15.68
C GLY A 61 11.77 14.14 -16.25
N THR A 62 12.07 12.96 -16.81
CA THR A 62 11.05 12.06 -17.35
C THR A 62 10.17 11.48 -16.24
N SER A 63 10.77 11.06 -15.12
CA SER A 63 10.05 10.52 -13.96
C SER A 63 9.15 11.58 -13.31
N GLU A 64 9.62 12.83 -13.26
CA GLU A 64 8.85 13.98 -12.76
C GLU A 64 7.58 14.22 -13.62
N LYS A 65 7.72 14.23 -14.95
CA LYS A 65 6.59 14.37 -15.88
C LYS A 65 5.54 13.27 -15.68
N TRP A 66 5.99 12.03 -15.49
CA TRP A 66 5.10 10.92 -15.17
C TRP A 66 4.45 11.05 -13.80
N ALA A 67 5.13 11.58 -12.79
CA ALA A 67 4.55 11.82 -11.47
C ALA A 67 3.43 12.88 -11.56
N ARG A 68 3.70 14.01 -12.23
CA ARG A 68 2.70 15.08 -12.49
C ARG A 68 1.49 14.55 -13.27
N HIS A 69 1.71 13.83 -14.36
CA HIS A 69 0.63 13.25 -15.17
C HIS A 69 -0.19 12.20 -14.38
N THR A 70 0.47 11.40 -13.54
CA THR A 70 -0.21 10.43 -12.66
C THR A 70 -1.09 11.13 -11.63
N ALA A 71 -0.64 12.24 -11.04
CA ALA A 71 -1.44 13.03 -10.11
C ALA A 71 -2.72 13.57 -10.76
N GLU A 72 -2.61 14.12 -11.98
CA GLU A 72 -3.74 14.63 -12.75
C GLU A 72 -4.78 13.53 -13.04
N GLU A 73 -4.37 12.38 -13.56
CA GLU A 73 -5.30 11.27 -13.83
C GLU A 73 -5.88 10.65 -12.55
N VAL A 74 -5.14 10.61 -11.43
CA VAL A 74 -5.69 10.16 -10.13
C VAL A 74 -6.77 11.12 -9.63
N LEU A 75 -6.54 12.44 -9.63
CA LEU A 75 -7.55 13.42 -9.20
C LEU A 75 -8.80 13.40 -10.10
N LYS A 76 -8.60 13.23 -11.41
CA LYS A 76 -9.64 13.07 -12.43
C LYS A 76 -10.40 11.74 -12.33
N ALA A 77 -9.76 10.68 -11.85
CA ALA A 77 -10.41 9.40 -11.56
C ALA A 77 -11.17 9.47 -10.23
N ALA A 78 -10.57 10.03 -9.18
CA ALA A 78 -11.16 10.17 -7.85
C ALA A 78 -12.46 10.98 -7.88
N SER A 79 -12.45 12.14 -8.55
CA SER A 79 -13.65 12.99 -8.73
C SER A 79 -14.80 12.29 -9.46
N LYS A 80 -14.52 11.30 -10.33
CA LYS A 80 -15.53 10.53 -11.06
C LYS A 80 -16.01 9.28 -10.32
N GLN A 81 -15.09 8.53 -9.70
CA GLN A 81 -15.36 7.21 -9.11
C GLN A 81 -15.69 7.29 -7.63
N CYS A 82 -15.11 8.25 -6.91
CA CYS A 82 -15.19 8.39 -5.46
C CYS A 82 -15.48 9.84 -5.04
N PRO A 83 -16.59 10.48 -5.49
CA PRO A 83 -16.87 11.90 -5.24
C PRO A 83 -17.08 12.30 -3.76
N LYS A 84 -17.10 11.33 -2.84
CA LYS A 84 -17.15 11.53 -1.38
C LYS A 84 -15.81 11.30 -0.68
N ALA A 85 -14.79 10.79 -1.39
CA ALA A 85 -13.47 10.59 -0.82
C ALA A 85 -12.63 11.86 -0.98
N VAL A 86 -11.96 12.26 0.10
CA VAL A 86 -10.94 13.32 0.03
C VAL A 86 -9.64 12.66 -0.42
N VAL A 87 -9.19 12.97 -1.63
CA VAL A 87 -7.90 12.49 -2.15
C VAL A 87 -6.96 13.69 -2.25
N GLU A 88 -5.91 13.65 -1.45
CA GLU A 88 -4.80 14.60 -1.50
C GLU A 88 -3.66 13.96 -2.30
N VAL A 89 -3.01 14.73 -3.18
CA VAL A 89 -1.84 14.26 -3.94
C VAL A 89 -0.67 15.19 -3.71
N VAL A 90 0.42 14.66 -3.18
CA VAL A 90 1.68 15.36 -2.92
C VAL A 90 2.74 14.78 -3.84
N ILE A 91 3.54 15.63 -4.49
CA ILE A 91 4.63 15.22 -5.38
C ILE A 91 5.93 15.76 -4.79
N GLU A 92 6.89 14.87 -4.52
CA GLU A 92 8.17 15.20 -3.87
C GLU A 92 9.35 14.60 -4.64
N ASP A 93 10.46 15.34 -4.69
CA ASP A 93 11.70 14.89 -5.32
C ASP A 93 12.54 14.09 -4.30
N LEU A 94 12.89 12.85 -4.65
CA LEU A 94 13.69 11.95 -3.80
C LEU A 94 15.03 12.56 -3.37
N THR A 95 15.59 13.51 -4.12
CA THR A 95 16.83 14.22 -3.76
C THR A 95 16.69 15.10 -2.51
N THR A 96 15.48 15.56 -2.22
CA THR A 96 15.17 16.49 -1.10
C THR A 96 14.28 15.87 -0.04
N PHE A 97 13.70 14.71 -0.34
CA PHE A 97 12.72 14.04 0.50
C PHE A 97 13.38 13.31 1.68
N SER A 98 12.93 13.60 2.91
CA SER A 98 13.41 12.91 4.11
C SER A 98 12.61 11.63 4.36
N PHE A 99 13.30 10.48 4.35
CA PHE A 99 12.72 9.16 4.61
C PHE A 99 12.04 9.05 5.99
N ASP A 100 12.51 9.79 7.00
CA ASP A 100 11.93 9.79 8.35
C ASP A 100 10.45 10.20 8.36
N THR A 101 10.02 10.97 7.36
CA THR A 101 8.62 11.36 7.19
C THR A 101 7.71 10.18 6.82
N LEU A 102 8.23 9.13 6.18
CA LEU A 102 7.49 7.88 5.89
C LEU A 102 7.34 6.99 7.14
N LEU A 103 8.31 7.06 8.05
CA LEU A 103 8.27 6.33 9.33
C LEU A 103 7.31 7.00 10.32
N THR A 104 7.10 8.31 10.16
CA THR A 104 6.20 9.13 10.98
C THR A 104 4.74 8.90 10.56
N ARG A 105 4.14 7.85 11.12
CA ARG A 105 2.78 7.39 10.80
C ARG A 105 1.74 8.53 10.86
N ALA A 106 1.21 8.94 9.71
CA ALA A 106 0.07 9.85 9.64
C ALA A 106 -1.15 9.26 10.36
N SER A 107 -1.66 9.95 11.39
CA SER A 107 -2.79 9.49 12.18
C SER A 107 -4.12 9.76 11.47
N GLY A 108 -4.86 8.71 11.11
CA GLY A 108 -6.23 8.81 10.56
C GLY A 108 -6.32 9.00 9.04
N VAL A 109 -5.19 9.11 8.33
CA VAL A 109 -5.13 9.20 6.86
C VAL A 109 -4.64 7.87 6.29
N GLN A 110 -5.23 7.41 5.19
CA GLN A 110 -4.70 6.26 4.45
C GLN A 110 -3.66 6.75 3.45
N GLU A 111 -2.38 6.67 3.83
CA GLU A 111 -1.28 7.03 2.94
C GLU A 111 -0.96 5.92 1.94
N VAL A 112 -0.73 6.31 0.69
CA VAL A 112 -0.24 5.47 -0.40
C VAL A 112 0.98 6.16 -0.98
N VAL A 113 2.12 5.49 -0.95
CA VAL A 113 3.36 6.00 -1.55
C VAL A 113 3.61 5.25 -2.86
N ALA A 114 3.83 5.98 -3.94
CA ALA A 114 4.29 5.43 -5.22
C ALA A 114 5.57 6.15 -5.65
N ILE A 115 6.52 5.38 -6.18
CA ILE A 115 7.88 5.85 -6.46
C ILE A 115 8.16 5.69 -7.95
N LEU A 116 8.58 6.78 -8.61
CA LEU A 116 8.92 6.82 -10.03
C LEU A 116 10.43 7.08 -10.18
N LEU A 117 11.20 6.01 -10.36
CA LEU A 117 12.66 6.05 -10.52
C LEU A 117 13.06 5.73 -11.96
N SER A 118 13.92 6.56 -12.55
CA SER A 118 14.64 6.23 -13.80
C SER A 118 15.91 5.43 -13.46
N THR A 119 16.24 4.38 -14.20
CA THR A 119 17.52 3.66 -14.06
C THR A 119 18.59 4.22 -14.99
N GLN A 120 19.85 4.20 -14.55
CA GLN A 120 21.02 4.50 -15.39
C GLN A 120 21.41 3.29 -16.27
N MET A 121 22.40 3.48 -17.16
CA MET A 121 22.89 2.46 -18.10
C MET A 121 23.29 1.13 -17.42
N ASP A 122 23.87 1.20 -16.23
CA ASP A 122 24.35 0.03 -15.47
C ASP A 122 23.29 -0.55 -14.52
N GLY A 123 22.02 -0.15 -14.66
CA GLY A 123 20.92 -0.56 -13.76
C GLY A 123 20.93 0.12 -12.39
N LEU A 124 21.91 0.99 -12.12
CA LEU A 124 21.99 1.81 -10.91
C LEU A 124 20.85 2.84 -10.84
N PRO A 125 20.42 3.25 -9.63
CA PRO A 125 19.55 4.41 -9.46
C PRO A 125 20.25 5.69 -9.96
N PRO A 126 19.51 6.80 -10.13
CA PRO A 126 20.11 8.12 -10.33
C PRO A 126 21.03 8.46 -9.15
N ASP A 127 22.22 9.03 -9.39
CA ASP A 127 23.21 9.31 -8.34
C ASP A 127 22.62 10.14 -7.19
N ASN A 128 21.75 11.07 -7.53
CA ASN A 128 21.04 11.96 -6.61
C ASN A 128 19.98 11.23 -5.75
N CYS A 129 19.67 9.96 -6.04
CA CYS A 129 18.73 9.09 -5.31
C CYS A 129 19.42 7.89 -4.62
N ALA A 130 20.75 7.79 -4.65
CA ALA A 130 21.49 6.62 -4.12
C ALA A 130 21.36 6.43 -2.60
N HIS A 131 20.84 7.41 -1.86
CA HIS A 131 20.55 7.31 -0.43
C HIS A 131 19.22 6.58 -0.13
N PHE A 132 18.47 6.17 -1.16
CA PHE A 132 17.22 5.39 -1.08
C PHE A 132 17.38 3.91 -1.50
N SER A 133 18.58 3.44 -1.84
CA SER A 133 18.86 2.06 -2.33
C SER A 133 19.50 1.14 -1.29
#